data_AF-A0A7S1SDV2-F1
#
_entry.id   AF-A0A7S1SDV2-F1
#
_cell.length_a   1.000
_cell.length_b   1.000
_cell.length_c   1.000
_cell.angle_alpha   90.00
_cell.angle_beta   90.00
_cell.angle_gamma   90.00
#
_symmetry.space_group_name_H-M   'P 1'
#
loop_
_entity.id
_entity.type
_entity.pdbx_description
1 polymer ?
#
loop_
_entity_poly.entity_id
_entity_poly.type
_entity_poly.pdbx_seq_one_letter_code
_entity_poly.pdbx_strand_id
1 'polypeptide(L)'
;EHYGRVVAERLGKPLGCSLSRPLDTRKFLMRTQEMPAGDLFADALLAGLRGRGAECCLMISGMISVGPGTTPAGPLTLSDVVQWFPWEGGTCVIEVPGAVLLEALEHGCHRLPYRYGMFPQVSGIDFCVTVGSDEAAQGAPGAPLPPGSRGR
;
A
#
# COMPACT_ATOMS: atom_id res chain seq x y z
N GLU A 1 4.86 -32.04 -5.05
CA GLU A 1 3.62 -32.27 -4.27
C GLU A 1 3.81 -32.21 -2.75
N HIS A 2 4.79 -32.92 -2.16
CA HIS A 2 5.01 -32.93 -0.70
C HIS A 2 5.21 -31.54 -0.06
N TYR A 3 6.09 -30.69 -0.63
CA TYR A 3 6.37 -29.35 -0.09
C TYR A 3 5.16 -28.42 -0.12
N GLY A 4 4.34 -28.47 -1.18
CA GLY A 4 3.14 -27.64 -1.28
C GLY A 4 2.13 -27.94 -0.17
N ARG A 5 2.00 -29.22 0.21
CA ARG A 5 1.14 -29.64 1.32
C ARG A 5 1.64 -29.12 2.67
N VAL A 6 2.94 -29.24 2.93
CA VAL A 6 3.55 -28.77 4.19
C VAL A 6 3.43 -27.25 4.32
N VAL A 7 3.63 -26.51 3.23
CA VAL A 7 3.46 -25.06 3.20
C VAL A 7 2.01 -24.68 3.44
N ALA A 8 1.06 -25.30 2.73
CA ALA A 8 -0.37 -25.02 2.91
C ALA A 8 -0.85 -25.28 4.34
N GLU A 9 -0.40 -26.38 4.96
CA GLU A 9 -0.73 -26.72 6.35
C GLU A 9 -0.21 -25.69 7.35
N ARG A 10 1.00 -25.16 7.13
CA ARG A 10 1.59 -24.14 8.02
C ARG A 10 0.96 -22.77 7.82
N LEU A 11 0.71 -22.38 6.57
CA LEU A 11 0.17 -21.06 6.23
C LEU A 11 -1.34 -20.94 6.47
N GLY A 12 -2.08 -22.05 6.41
CA GLY A 12 -3.53 -22.08 6.60
C GLY A 12 -4.00 -21.95 8.05
N LYS A 13 -3.07 -21.84 9.01
CA LYS A 13 -3.43 -21.65 10.42
C LYS A 13 -3.94 -20.22 10.66
N PRO A 14 -5.08 -20.04 11.36
CA PRO A 14 -5.56 -18.72 11.72
C PRO A 14 -4.57 -17.98 12.61
N LEU A 15 -4.41 -16.68 12.38
CA LEU A 15 -3.53 -15.80 13.16
C LEU A 15 -4.16 -15.38 14.51
N GLY A 16 -5.42 -15.74 14.76
CA GLY A 16 -6.19 -15.31 15.94
C GLY A 16 -6.92 -13.98 15.77
N CYS A 17 -6.88 -13.39 14.58
CA CYS A 17 -7.65 -12.22 14.20
C CYS A 17 -8.55 -12.52 12.99
N SER A 18 -9.56 -11.68 12.79
CA SER A 18 -10.54 -11.81 11.70
C SER A 18 -10.85 -10.46 11.07
N LEU A 19 -11.05 -10.46 9.75
CA LEU A 19 -11.59 -9.31 9.02
C LEU A 19 -13.10 -9.23 9.23
N SER A 20 -13.60 -8.09 9.70
CA SER A 20 -15.04 -7.85 9.87
C SER A 20 -15.78 -7.61 8.55
N ARG A 21 -15.05 -7.17 7.53
CA ARG A 21 -15.55 -6.88 6.17
C ARG A 21 -14.54 -7.36 5.13
N PRO A 22 -14.97 -7.62 3.89
CA PRO A 22 -14.03 -7.92 2.81
C PRO A 22 -13.03 -6.78 2.63
N LEU A 23 -11.76 -7.13 2.41
CA LEU A 23 -10.66 -6.20 2.23
C LEU A 23 -10.29 -6.10 0.75
N ASP A 24 -10.57 -4.95 0.13
CA ASP A 24 -10.26 -4.68 -1.27
C ASP A 24 -8.80 -4.23 -1.42
N THR A 25 -8.06 -4.91 -2.30
CA THR A 25 -6.63 -4.67 -2.58
C THR A 25 -6.38 -4.44 -4.07
N ARG A 26 -7.41 -4.12 -4.87
CA ARG A 26 -7.27 -3.96 -6.33
C ARG A 26 -6.28 -2.84 -6.69
N LYS A 27 -5.34 -3.14 -7.60
CA LYS A 27 -4.23 -2.23 -8.01
C LYS A 27 -4.69 -0.84 -8.40
N PHE A 28 -5.84 -0.73 -9.05
CA PHE A 28 -6.27 0.54 -9.61
C PHE A 28 -6.66 1.56 -8.55
N LEU A 29 -7.22 1.11 -7.41
CA LEU A 29 -7.62 1.98 -6.30
C LEU A 29 -6.43 2.28 -5.39
N MET A 30 -5.69 1.23 -5.01
CA MET A 30 -4.52 1.34 -4.12
C MET A 30 -3.46 2.33 -4.60
N ARG A 31 -3.44 2.62 -5.91
CA ARG A 31 -2.43 3.46 -6.57
C ARG A 31 -2.89 4.88 -6.86
N THR A 32 -4.12 5.23 -6.49
CA THR A 32 -4.70 6.53 -6.82
C THR A 32 -5.37 7.21 -5.64
N GLN A 33 -5.70 6.46 -4.60
CA GLN A 33 -6.42 6.97 -3.43
C GLN A 33 -6.10 6.17 -2.16
N GLU A 34 -6.44 6.78 -1.03
CA GLU A 34 -6.50 6.10 0.27
C GLU A 34 -7.48 4.92 0.22
N MET A 35 -7.10 3.84 0.90
CA MET A 35 -7.87 2.60 0.89
C MET A 35 -7.81 1.93 2.26
N PRO A 36 -8.92 1.33 2.74
CA PRO A 36 -8.93 0.61 4.02
C PRO A 36 -7.86 -0.48 4.20
N ALA A 37 -7.41 -1.09 3.10
CA ALA A 37 -6.30 -2.04 3.12
C ALA A 37 -4.95 -1.36 3.37
N GLY A 38 -4.74 -0.19 2.77
CA GLY A 38 -3.57 0.65 3.00
C GLY A 38 -3.48 1.05 4.47
N ASP A 39 -4.58 1.53 5.04
CA ASP A 39 -4.67 1.92 6.45
C ASP A 39 -4.34 0.74 7.36
N LEU A 40 -4.98 -0.42 7.15
CA LEU A 40 -4.72 -1.62 7.93
C LEU A 40 -3.23 -2.02 7.91
N PHE A 41 -2.60 -1.97 6.74
CA PHE A 41 -1.20 -2.37 6.59
C PHE A 41 -0.25 -1.33 7.18
N ALA A 42 -0.46 -0.04 6.90
CA ALA A 42 0.36 1.04 7.43
C ALA A 42 0.24 1.13 8.96
N ASP A 43 -0.96 0.95 9.51
CA ASP A 43 -1.19 0.91 10.96
C ASP A 43 -0.50 -0.29 11.62
N ALA A 44 -0.60 -1.48 11.01
CA ALA A 44 0.08 -2.67 11.52
C ALA A 44 1.61 -2.49 11.52
N LEU A 45 2.15 -1.90 10.45
CA LEU A 45 3.57 -1.57 10.36
C LEU A 45 3.99 -0.55 11.42
N LEU A 46 3.23 0.54 11.57
CA LEU A 46 3.50 1.56 12.57
C LEU A 46 3.44 0.96 13.98
N ALA A 47 2.41 0.19 14.30
CA ALA A 47 2.27 -0.48 15.60
C ALA A 47 3.45 -1.39 15.93
N GLY A 48 3.95 -2.17 14.97
CA GLY A 48 5.13 -3.03 15.14
C GLY A 48 6.45 -2.25 15.28
N LEU A 49 6.53 -1.04 14.71
CA LEU A 49 7.75 -0.23 14.70
C LEU A 49 7.75 0.89 15.76
N ARG A 50 6.65 1.13 16.47
CA ARG A 50 6.56 2.13 17.55
C ARG A 50 7.62 1.94 18.63
N GLY A 51 7.94 0.69 18.99
CA GLY A 51 9.01 0.37 19.94
C GLY A 51 10.41 0.81 19.49
N ARG A 52 10.58 1.15 18.21
CA ARG A 52 11.80 1.67 17.59
C ARG A 52 11.75 3.19 17.34
N GLY A 53 10.75 3.89 17.88
CA GLY A 53 10.59 5.34 17.74
C GLY A 53 9.87 5.78 16.46
N ALA A 54 9.19 4.89 15.73
CA ALA A 54 8.40 5.30 14.57
C ALA A 54 7.15 6.08 14.97
N GLU A 55 7.01 7.29 14.44
CA GLU A 55 5.85 8.19 14.68
C GLU A 55 4.85 8.15 13.52
N CYS A 56 5.33 7.90 12.31
CA CYS A 56 4.52 7.74 11.11
C CYS A 56 5.02 6.58 10.25
N CYS A 57 4.18 6.14 9.32
CA CYS A 57 4.51 5.10 8.34
C CYS A 57 4.14 5.58 6.94
N LEU A 58 5.01 5.29 5.98
CA LEU A 58 4.77 5.47 4.56
C LEU A 58 5.05 4.14 3.85
N MET A 59 4.03 3.58 3.22
CA MET A 59 4.10 2.32 2.50
C MET A 59 3.68 2.55 1.05
N ILE A 60 4.56 2.25 0.10
CA ILE A 60 4.22 2.37 -1.31
C ILE A 60 3.25 1.25 -1.72
N SER A 61 2.17 1.61 -2.41
CA SER A 61 1.14 0.68 -2.89
C SER A 61 1.68 -0.42 -3.82
N GLY A 62 2.84 -0.22 -4.43
CA GLY A 62 3.54 -1.21 -5.26
C GLY A 62 4.08 -2.41 -4.48
N MET A 63 4.29 -2.29 -3.17
CA MET A 63 4.69 -3.43 -2.31
C MET A 63 3.55 -4.43 -2.11
N ILE A 64 2.31 -3.97 -2.24
CA ILE A 64 1.12 -4.78 -2.05
C ILE A 64 0.84 -5.57 -3.33
N SER A 65 0.94 -6.89 -3.22
CA SER A 65 0.44 -7.80 -4.23
C SER A 65 -1.08 -7.87 -4.14
N VAL A 66 -1.71 -7.92 -5.30
CA VAL A 66 -3.16 -7.78 -5.42
C VAL A 66 -3.90 -9.10 -5.56
N GLY A 67 -3.21 -10.23 -5.33
CA GLY A 67 -3.76 -11.60 -5.38
C GLY A 67 -5.12 -11.74 -6.13
N PRO A 68 -6.19 -12.20 -5.47
CA PRO A 68 -7.54 -12.30 -6.04
C PRO A 68 -8.32 -10.97 -6.11
N GLY A 69 -7.72 -9.83 -5.73
CA GLY A 69 -8.33 -8.51 -5.71
C GLY A 69 -9.08 -8.17 -4.41
N THR A 70 -9.68 -9.16 -3.76
CA THR A 70 -10.41 -8.97 -2.50
C THR A 70 -10.18 -10.16 -1.56
N THR A 71 -9.83 -9.90 -0.30
CA THR A 71 -9.81 -10.92 0.75
C THR A 71 -11.18 -10.94 1.45
N PRO A 72 -11.85 -12.09 1.60
CA PRO A 72 -13.16 -12.16 2.23
C PRO A 72 -13.11 -11.80 3.72
N ALA A 73 -14.26 -11.45 4.27
CA ALA A 73 -14.41 -11.36 5.72
C ALA A 73 -14.23 -12.73 6.36
N GLY A 74 -13.74 -12.76 7.60
CA GLY A 74 -13.50 -14.00 8.34
C GLY A 74 -12.08 -14.11 8.91
N PRO A 75 -11.70 -15.30 9.41
CA PRO A 75 -10.40 -15.54 10.03
C PRO A 75 -9.26 -15.24 9.07
N LEU A 76 -8.29 -14.46 9.54
CA LEU A 76 -7.09 -14.15 8.78
C LEU A 76 -6.06 -15.25 8.97
N THR A 77 -5.47 -15.73 7.88
CA THR A 77 -4.42 -16.75 7.88
C THR A 77 -3.08 -16.16 7.44
N LEU A 78 -1.98 -16.86 7.73
CA LEU A 78 -0.67 -16.45 7.23
C LEU A 78 -0.60 -16.54 5.69
N SER A 79 -1.40 -17.42 5.08
CA SER A 79 -1.57 -17.50 3.62
C SER A 79 -2.07 -16.18 3.03
N ASP A 80 -3.04 -15.53 3.68
CA ASP A 80 -3.58 -14.23 3.22
C ASP A 80 -2.51 -13.14 3.27
N VAL A 81 -1.72 -13.10 4.35
CA VAL A 81 -0.62 -12.14 4.51
C VAL A 81 0.46 -12.35 3.45
N VAL A 82 0.85 -13.60 3.19
CA VAL A 82 1.82 -13.94 2.14
C VAL A 82 1.29 -13.60 0.75
N GLN A 83 -0.02 -13.70 0.52
CA GLN A 83 -0.63 -13.28 -0.74
C GLN A 83 -0.59 -11.75 -0.94
N TRP A 84 -0.74 -10.97 0.13
CA TRP A 84 -0.59 -9.51 0.09
C TRP A 84 0.86 -9.06 -0.05
N PHE A 85 1.80 -9.78 0.57
CA PHE A 85 3.23 -9.45 0.57
C PHE A 85 4.07 -10.69 0.19
N PRO A 86 4.09 -11.09 -1.10
CA PRO A 86 4.80 -12.29 -1.56
C PRO A 86 6.31 -12.08 -1.67
N TRP A 87 6.77 -10.84 -1.49
CA TRP A 87 8.17 -10.45 -1.61
C TRP A 87 8.84 -10.48 -0.24
N GLU A 88 10.10 -10.88 -0.19
CA GLU A 88 10.94 -10.68 0.98
C GLU A 88 11.33 -9.20 1.07
N GLY A 89 10.42 -8.39 1.63
CA GLY A 89 10.62 -6.96 1.88
C GLY A 89 10.87 -6.68 3.36
N GLY A 90 11.95 -5.97 3.67
CA GLY A 90 12.21 -5.47 5.02
C GLY A 90 11.53 -4.13 5.27
N THR A 91 11.27 -3.84 6.55
CA THR A 91 10.85 -2.51 7.00
C THR A 91 12.01 -1.83 7.72
N CYS A 92 12.13 -0.52 7.55
CA CYS A 92 13.14 0.28 8.23
C CYS A 92 12.49 1.49 8.92
N VAL A 93 13.17 1.98 9.96
CA VAL A 93 12.83 3.22 10.64
C VAL A 93 14.00 4.16 10.39
N ILE A 94 13.70 5.32 9.83
CA ILE A 94 14.67 6.37 9.55
C ILE A 94 14.15 7.68 10.12
N GLU A 95 15.06 8.53 10.60
CA GLU A 95 14.74 9.89 11.00
C GLU A 95 15.01 10.81 9.81
N VAL A 96 14.02 11.62 9.44
CA VAL A 96 14.11 12.54 8.29
C VAL A 96 13.54 13.91 8.66
N PRO A 97 14.08 15.00 8.09
CA PRO A 97 13.44 16.31 8.18
C PRO A 97 12.06 16.28 7.51
N GLY A 98 11.12 17.07 8.03
CA GLY A 98 9.76 17.16 7.47
C GLY A 98 9.71 17.58 5.99
N ALA A 99 10.68 18.36 5.52
CA ALA A 99 10.82 18.72 4.10
C ALA A 99 11.06 17.48 3.21
N VAL A 100 11.90 16.54 3.67
CA VAL A 100 12.17 15.29 2.93
C VAL A 100 10.94 14.38 2.93
N LEU A 101 10.17 14.37 4.02
CA LEU A 101 8.90 13.64 4.07
C LEU A 101 7.89 14.21 3.06
N LEU A 102 7.81 15.54 2.94
CA LEU A 102 6.96 16.20 1.95
C LEU A 102 7.38 15.86 0.52
N GLU A 103 8.68 15.95 0.20
CA GLU A 103 9.21 15.56 -1.11
C GLU A 103 8.90 14.09 -1.45
N ALA A 104 8.95 13.20 -0.46
CA ALA A 104 8.59 11.80 -0.64
C ALA A 104 7.10 11.60 -0.97
N LEU A 105 6.21 12.36 -0.31
CA LEU A 105 4.77 12.36 -0.60
C LEU A 105 4.48 12.93 -1.99
N GLU A 106 5.10 14.04 -2.35
CA GLU A 106 5.00 14.64 -3.69
C GLU A 106 5.48 13.66 -4.76
N HIS A 107 6.61 12.99 -4.55
CA HIS A 107 7.10 11.97 -5.46
C HIS A 107 6.17 10.75 -5.53
N GLY A 108 5.47 10.40 -4.46
CA GLY A 108 4.46 9.33 -4.49
C GLY A 108 3.23 9.69 -5.33
N CYS A 109 2.84 10.97 -5.33
CA CYS A 109 1.61 11.46 -5.94
C CYS A 109 1.80 12.19 -7.29
N HIS A 110 3.03 12.45 -7.74
CA HIS A 110 3.32 13.25 -8.94
C HIS A 110 2.72 12.72 -10.24
N ARG A 111 2.29 11.44 -10.27
CA ARG A 111 1.65 10.83 -11.44
C ARG A 111 0.17 10.64 -11.28
N LEU A 112 -0.49 11.19 -10.27
CA LEU A 112 -1.95 11.10 -10.22
C LEU A 112 -2.56 11.76 -11.47
N PRO A 113 -3.60 11.19 -12.11
CA PRO A 113 -4.35 9.98 -11.74
C PRO A 113 -3.80 8.66 -12.32
N TYR A 114 -2.60 8.65 -12.93
CA TYR A 114 -1.96 7.43 -13.40
C TYR A 114 -1.65 6.47 -12.26
N ARG A 115 -1.85 5.17 -12.53
CA ARG A 115 -1.74 4.07 -11.56
C ARG A 115 -0.28 3.69 -11.26
N TYR A 116 0.50 4.66 -10.79
CA TYR A 116 1.90 4.49 -10.47
C TYR A 116 2.05 3.76 -9.13
N GLY A 117 3.00 2.81 -9.07
CA GLY A 117 3.18 1.97 -7.88
C GLY A 117 3.78 2.68 -6.67
N MET A 118 4.12 3.96 -6.78
CA MET A 118 4.74 4.74 -5.69
C MET A 118 3.71 5.52 -4.87
N PHE A 119 2.41 5.44 -5.20
CA PHE A 119 1.38 6.08 -4.41
C PHE A 119 1.47 5.62 -2.94
N PRO A 120 1.59 6.54 -1.97
CA PRO A 120 1.82 6.20 -0.58
C PRO A 120 0.50 5.92 0.14
N GLN A 121 0.45 4.79 0.84
CA GLN A 121 -0.52 4.53 1.91
C GLN A 121 0.18 4.88 3.22
N VAL A 122 -0.50 5.60 4.11
CA VAL A 122 0.15 6.25 5.25
C VAL A 122 -0.54 5.90 6.58
N SER A 123 0.18 6.08 7.68
CA SER A 123 -0.37 6.03 9.04
C SER A 123 0.37 7.04 9.92
N GLY A 124 -0.37 7.72 10.81
CA GLY A 124 0.18 8.76 11.70
C GLY A 124 0.45 10.11 11.04
N ILE A 125 0.05 10.30 9.77
CA ILE A 125 0.11 11.57 9.05
C ILE A 125 -1.14 11.73 8.18
N ASP A 126 -1.57 12.98 8.00
CA ASP A 126 -2.63 13.36 7.08
C ASP A 126 -2.04 14.30 6.01
N PHE A 127 -2.41 14.11 4.75
CA PHE A 127 -2.00 14.99 3.66
C PHE A 127 -3.08 15.11 2.60
N CYS A 128 -3.06 16.22 1.87
CA CYS A 128 -3.97 16.50 0.76
C CYS A 128 -3.17 16.74 -0.52
N VAL A 129 -3.66 16.23 -1.64
CA VAL A 129 -3.06 16.45 -2.97
C VAL A 129 -4.07 17.16 -3.86
N THR A 130 -3.65 18.26 -4.48
CA THR A 130 -4.43 18.91 -5.54
C THR A 130 -3.97 18.38 -6.88
N VAL A 131 -4.86 17.71 -7.60
CA VAL A 131 -4.61 17.24 -8.97
C VAL A 131 -5.20 18.29 -9.93
N GLY A 132 -4.42 18.74 -10.90
CA GLY A 132 -4.87 19.73 -11.89
C GLY A 132 -6.07 19.19 -12.68
N SER A 133 -7.05 20.06 -12.96
CA SER A 133 -8.28 19.71 -13.68
C SER A 133 -8.06 19.10 -15.07
N ASP A 134 -6.91 19.40 -15.69
CA ASP A 134 -6.58 18.93 -17.04
C ASP A 134 -6.01 17.50 -17.05
N GLU A 135 -5.40 17.04 -15.96
CA GLU A 135 -4.75 15.73 -15.84
C GLU A 135 -5.74 14.64 -15.37
N ALA A 136 -6.80 15.03 -14.65
CA ALA A 136 -7.88 14.15 -14.22
C ALA A 136 -8.59 13.44 -15.39
N ALA A 137 -8.64 14.07 -16.57
CA ALA A 137 -9.25 13.51 -17.78
C ALA A 137 -8.40 12.42 -18.46
N GLN A 138 -7.09 12.34 -18.17
CA GLN A 138 -6.14 11.46 -18.85
C GLN A 138 -5.88 10.14 -18.12
N GLY A 139 -6.54 9.90 -16.97
CA GLY A 139 -6.47 8.64 -16.22
C GLY A 139 -7.19 7.43 -16.86
N ALA A 140 -7.70 7.57 -18.09
CA ALA A 140 -8.30 6.47 -18.85
C ALA A 140 -7.24 5.41 -19.21
N PRO A 141 -7.54 4.10 -19.10
CA PRO A 141 -6.59 3.05 -19.43
C PRO A 141 -6.15 3.14 -20.91
N GLY A 142 -4.88 3.47 -21.14
CA GLY A 142 -4.27 3.53 -22.48
C GLY A 142 -3.87 4.93 -22.97
N ALA A 143 -4.11 6.01 -22.21
CA ALA A 143 -3.66 7.34 -22.60
C ALA A 143 -2.12 7.47 -22.46
N PRO A 144 -1.40 8.00 -23.48
CA PRO A 144 0.03 8.25 -23.38
C PRO A 144 0.30 9.31 -22.31
N LEU A 145 1.41 9.14 -21.58
CA LEU A 145 1.89 10.10 -20.58
C LEU A 145 2.15 11.46 -21.26
N PRO A 146 1.66 12.59 -20.71
CA PRO A 146 2.02 13.90 -21.21
C PRO A 146 3.52 14.13 -21.00
N PRO A 147 4.22 14.74 -21.97
CA PRO A 147 5.65 15.02 -21.85
C PRO A 147 5.87 16.16 -20.84
N GLY A 148 6.35 15.80 -19.64
CA GLY A 148 7.11 16.67 -18.75
C GLY A 148 6.34 17.73 -17.96
N SER A 149 5.77 17.35 -16.82
CA SER A 149 5.52 18.27 -15.71
C SER A 149 6.71 18.25 -14.75
N ARG A 150 7.78 18.97 -15.10
CA ARG A 150 8.77 19.40 -14.10
C ARG A 150 8.13 20.55 -13.32
N GLY A 151 7.61 20.23 -12.13
CA GLY A 151 7.12 21.21 -11.17
C GLY A 151 8.20 22.21 -10.81
N ARG A 152 7.78 23.47 -10.71
CA ARG A 152 8.57 24.63 -10.31
C ARG A 152 8.32 24.93 -8.85
#